data_AF-A0A7R9L2D9-F1
#
_entry.id   AF-A0A7R9L2D9-F1
#
_cell.length_a   1.000
_cell.length_b   1.000
_cell.length_c   1.000
_cell.angle_alpha   90.00
_cell.angle_beta   90.00
_cell.angle_gamma   90.00
#
_symmetry.space_group_name_H-M   'P 1'
#
loop_
_entity.id
_entity.type
_entity.pdbx_description
1 polymer ?
#
loop_
_entity_poly.entity_id
_entity_poly.type
_entity_poly.pdbx_seq_one_letter_code
_entity_poly.pdbx_strand_id
1 'polypeptide(L)'
;MAPEIIKGVKYNQSVDFWSFGILLYEMVCGSSPFHGTDEEELLWNLLNKNAEQRLGMPMCTAGPIRTQPFFKSVEWHKVEKCQIKPPFVPELCSSFDVSYFDVYFTKEEPKLTPVCEKITLSIDQTLFDGFSYTNHNMTD
;
A
#
# COMPACT_ATOMS: atom_id res chain seq x y z
N MET A 1 -9.21 8.53 0.38
CA MET A 1 -9.98 7.67 -0.55
C MET A 1 -10.12 8.36 -1.90
N ALA A 2 -10.19 7.60 -3.00
CA ALA A 2 -10.38 8.16 -4.33
C ALA A 2 -11.76 8.83 -4.49
N PRO A 3 -11.90 9.90 -5.29
CA PRO A 3 -13.16 10.62 -5.46
C PRO A 3 -14.31 9.75 -5.97
N GLU A 4 -14.04 8.82 -6.88
CA GLU A 4 -15.05 7.91 -7.43
C GLU A 4 -15.62 6.95 -6.39
N ILE A 5 -14.82 6.53 -5.41
CA ILE A 5 -15.28 5.70 -4.27
C ILE A 5 -16.23 6.51 -3.40
N ILE A 6 -15.85 7.74 -3.04
CA ILE A 6 -16.66 8.62 -2.18
C ILE A 6 -18.00 8.92 -2.84
N LYS A 7 -18.03 9.06 -4.16
CA LYS A 7 -19.25 9.32 -4.94
C LYS A 7 -20.09 8.04 -5.20
N GLY A 8 -19.64 6.87 -4.76
CA GLY A 8 -20.33 5.61 -5.01
C GLY A 8 -20.39 5.21 -6.50
N VAL A 9 -19.47 5.73 -7.32
CA VAL A 9 -19.39 5.41 -8.75
C VAL A 9 -18.65 4.09 -8.91
N LYS A 10 -19.02 3.26 -9.89
CA LYS A 10 -18.27 2.05 -10.24
C LYS A 10 -16.81 2.41 -10.51
N TYR A 11 -15.90 1.72 -9.85
CA TYR A 11 -14.45 1.97 -9.91
C TYR A 11 -13.69 0.73 -10.37
N ASN A 12 -12.41 0.90 -10.67
CA ASN A 12 -11.47 -0.16 -11.04
C ASN A 12 -10.09 0.15 -10.42
N GLN A 13 -9.01 -0.41 -10.97
CA GLN A 13 -7.61 -0.15 -10.56
C GLN A 13 -7.19 1.34 -10.53
N SER A 14 -7.99 2.26 -11.10
CA SER A 14 -7.76 3.71 -11.00
C SER A 14 -7.60 4.18 -9.55
N VAL A 15 -8.29 3.54 -8.61
CA VAL A 15 -8.27 3.91 -7.18
C VAL A 15 -6.92 3.63 -6.52
N ASP A 16 -6.17 2.66 -7.04
CA ASP A 16 -4.83 2.33 -6.57
C ASP A 16 -3.84 3.40 -7.03
N PHE A 17 -3.96 3.86 -8.28
CA PHE A 17 -3.14 4.98 -8.78
C PHE A 17 -3.43 6.29 -8.06
N TRP A 18 -4.68 6.51 -7.65
CA TRP A 18 -5.00 7.62 -6.75
C TRP A 18 -4.26 7.49 -5.42
N SER A 19 -4.35 6.31 -4.78
CA SER A 19 -3.71 6.06 -3.47
C SER A 19 -2.18 6.16 -3.56
N PHE A 20 -1.59 5.70 -4.66
CA PHE A 20 -0.18 5.90 -4.99
C PHE A 20 0.18 7.39 -5.10
N GLY A 21 -0.65 8.20 -5.77
CA GLY A 21 -0.47 9.65 -5.86
C GLY A 21 -0.47 10.33 -4.49
N ILE A 22 -1.38 9.94 -3.60
CA ILE A 22 -1.44 10.46 -2.22
C ILE A 22 -0.17 10.10 -1.44
N LEU A 23 0.26 8.84 -1.50
CA LEU A 23 1.45 8.39 -0.79
C LEU A 23 2.72 9.07 -1.33
N LEU A 24 2.82 9.23 -2.66
CA LEU A 24 3.94 9.94 -3.28
C LEU A 24 3.99 11.40 -2.85
N TYR A 25 2.83 12.08 -2.81
CA TYR A 25 2.73 13.45 -2.29
C TYR A 25 3.23 13.52 -0.84
N GLU A 26 2.76 12.61 0.01
CA GLU A 26 3.12 12.59 1.43
C GLU A 26 4.63 12.39 1.65
N MET A 27 5.27 11.51 0.87
CA MET A 27 6.72 11.31 0.93
C MET A 27 7.53 12.52 0.44
N VAL A 28 7.04 13.26 -0.55
CA VAL A 28 7.75 14.41 -1.15
C VAL A 28 7.53 15.69 -0.33
N CYS A 29 6.29 15.95 0.07
CA CYS A 29 5.88 17.19 0.72
C CYS A 29 5.83 17.09 2.26
N GLY A 30 5.93 15.88 2.82
CA GLY A 30 5.87 15.64 4.27
C GLY A 30 4.51 15.95 4.90
N SER A 31 3.47 16.17 4.09
CA SER A 31 2.13 16.57 4.53
C SER A 31 1.07 16.00 3.59
N SER A 32 -0.18 16.00 4.04
CA SER A 32 -1.30 15.50 3.23
C SER A 32 -1.71 16.52 2.16
N PRO A 33 -2.01 16.10 0.90
CA PRO A 33 -2.36 17.00 -0.19
C PRO A 33 -3.69 17.73 0.00
N PHE A 34 -4.49 17.33 0.98
CA PHE A 34 -5.78 17.95 1.26
C PHE A 34 -5.67 19.25 2.08
N HIS A 35 -4.44 19.71 2.39
CA HIS A 35 -4.19 20.90 3.21
C HIS A 35 -3.11 21.87 2.64
N GLY A 36 -2.64 21.70 1.39
CA GLY A 36 -1.51 22.46 0.82
C GLY A 36 -1.81 23.15 -0.53
N THR A 37 -1.00 24.14 -0.91
CA THR A 37 -1.12 24.95 -2.14
C THR A 37 -0.10 24.60 -3.24
N ASP A 38 0.82 23.68 -2.97
CA ASP A 38 1.94 23.41 -3.88
C ASP A 38 1.65 22.16 -4.72
N GLU A 39 1.57 22.35 -6.03
CA GLU A 39 1.19 21.35 -7.01
C GLU A 39 2.33 21.15 -8.03
N GLU A 40 3.08 20.07 -7.88
CA GLU A 40 3.92 19.56 -8.98
C GLU A 40 3.04 18.83 -10.00
N GLU A 41 3.33 19.00 -11.29
CA GLU A 41 2.56 18.47 -12.43
C GLU A 41 2.29 16.95 -12.35
N LEU A 42 3.26 16.18 -11.85
CA LEU A 42 3.10 14.74 -11.61
C LEU A 42 1.98 14.44 -10.61
N LEU A 43 1.97 15.16 -9.48
CA LEU A 43 1.02 14.98 -8.39
C LEU A 43 -0.37 15.41 -8.86
N TRP A 44 -0.47 16.50 -9.64
CA TRP A 44 -1.72 16.91 -10.27
C TRP A 44 -2.30 15.83 -11.19
N ASN A 45 -1.46 15.18 -12.00
CA ASN A 45 -1.89 14.13 -12.92
C ASN A 45 -2.28 12.82 -12.22
N LEU A 46 -1.59 12.44 -11.14
CA LEU A 46 -1.96 11.28 -10.29
C LEU A 46 -3.22 11.54 -9.45
N LEU A 47 -3.42 12.78 -9.01
CA LEU A 47 -4.58 13.23 -8.24
C LEU A 47 -5.69 13.80 -9.14
N ASN A 48 -5.69 13.43 -10.43
CA ASN A 48 -6.78 13.80 -11.32
C ASN A 48 -8.09 13.18 -10.82
N LYS A 49 -9.08 14.05 -10.58
CA LYS A 49 -10.42 13.67 -10.11
C LYS A 49 -11.19 12.86 -11.16
N ASN A 50 -10.85 13.02 -12.44
CA ASN A 50 -11.35 12.15 -13.51
C ASN A 50 -10.47 10.89 -13.60
N ALA A 51 -11.02 9.75 -13.16
CA ALA A 51 -10.31 8.47 -13.14
C ALA A 51 -9.82 8.01 -14.52
N GLU A 52 -10.54 8.31 -15.60
CA GLU A 52 -10.17 7.88 -16.96
C GLU A 52 -8.94 8.63 -17.51
N GLN A 53 -8.70 9.84 -17.00
CA GLN A 53 -7.60 10.72 -17.39
C GLN A 53 -6.43 10.69 -16.39
N ARG A 54 -6.58 9.94 -15.30
CA ARG A 54 -5.58 9.85 -14.23
C ARG A 54 -4.30 9.19 -14.74
N LEU A 55 -3.15 9.68 -14.31
CA LEU A 55 -1.88 9.04 -14.63
C LEU A 55 -1.88 7.58 -14.13
N GLY A 56 -1.44 6.66 -15.00
CA GLY A 56 -1.53 5.22 -14.77
C GLY A 56 -2.72 4.55 -15.46
N MET A 57 -3.76 5.32 -15.79
CA MET A 57 -5.00 4.76 -16.35
C MET A 57 -5.13 4.56 -17.86
N PRO A 58 -4.56 5.34 -18.81
CA PRO A 58 -5.09 5.44 -20.19
C PRO A 58 -5.01 4.17 -21.09
N MET A 59 -5.66 3.09 -20.65
CA MET A 59 -5.71 1.70 -21.12
C MET A 59 -4.55 0.79 -20.68
N CYS A 60 -4.17 0.93 -19.41
CA CYS A 60 -3.13 0.24 -18.62
C CYS A 60 -2.89 -1.27 -18.87
N THR A 61 -1.63 -1.63 -19.15
CA THR A 61 -0.88 -2.59 -18.32
C THR A 61 0.39 -1.83 -17.90
N ALA A 62 0.51 -1.51 -16.62
CA ALA A 62 1.48 -0.59 -16.00
C ALA A 62 1.40 0.92 -16.34
N GLY A 63 0.75 1.35 -17.43
CA GLY A 63 0.53 2.77 -17.73
C GLY A 63 1.82 3.62 -17.85
N PRO A 64 1.72 4.93 -18.13
CA PRO A 64 2.89 5.78 -18.39
C PRO A 64 3.61 6.27 -17.11
N ILE A 65 3.49 5.56 -15.98
CA ILE A 65 4.11 5.95 -14.70
C ILE A 65 5.63 5.83 -14.80
N ARG A 66 6.12 4.67 -15.24
CA ARG A 66 7.56 4.38 -15.32
C ARG A 66 8.31 5.33 -16.26
N THR A 67 7.61 5.96 -17.20
CA THR A 67 8.16 6.88 -18.20
C THR A 67 8.09 8.35 -17.77
N GLN A 68 7.53 8.67 -16.60
CA GLN A 68 7.49 10.05 -16.14
C GLN A 68 8.90 10.57 -15.80
N PRO A 69 9.19 11.87 -16.04
CA PRO A 69 10.49 12.47 -15.73
C PRO A 69 10.96 12.27 -14.29
N PHE A 70 10.05 12.22 -13.32
CA PHE A 70 10.36 11.95 -11.91
C PHE A 70 11.06 10.60 -11.70
N PHE A 71 10.66 9.56 -12.44
CA PHE A 71 11.21 8.21 -12.32
C PHE A 71 12.35 7.92 -13.31
N LYS A 72 12.87 8.93 -14.02
CA LYS A 72 13.89 8.74 -15.06
C LYS A 72 15.18 8.06 -14.57
N SER A 73 15.52 8.24 -13.29
CA SER A 73 16.71 7.64 -12.67
C SER A 73 16.48 6.21 -12.15
N VAL A 74 15.24 5.72 -12.18
CA VAL A 74 14.89 4.41 -11.63
C VAL A 74 15.18 3.31 -12.64
N GLU A 75 16.15 2.45 -12.33
CA GLU A 75 16.44 1.24 -13.08
C GLU A 75 15.48 0.10 -12.68
N TRP A 76 14.26 0.12 -13.22
CA TRP A 76 13.16 -0.77 -12.81
C TRP A 76 13.50 -2.26 -12.76
N HIS A 77 14.30 -2.77 -13.70
CA HIS A 77 14.71 -4.18 -13.72
C HIS A 77 15.61 -4.55 -12.52
N LYS A 78 16.49 -3.64 -12.10
CA LYS A 78 17.34 -3.84 -10.92
C LYS A 78 16.53 -3.72 -9.64
N VAL A 79 15.57 -2.80 -9.58
CA VAL A 79 14.63 -2.68 -8.44
C VAL A 79 13.86 -4.00 -8.25
N GLU A 80 13.27 -4.53 -9.32
CA GLU A 80 12.48 -5.78 -9.28
C GLU A 80 13.30 -6.99 -8.82
N LYS A 81 14.59 -7.02 -9.14
CA LYS A 81 15.54 -8.07 -8.70
C LYS A 81 16.22 -7.77 -7.35
N CYS A 82 15.80 -6.72 -6.64
CA CYS A 82 16.44 -6.27 -5.39
C CYS A 82 17.95 -6.01 -5.50
N GLN A 83 18.41 -5.52 -6.66
CA GLN A 83 19.84 -5.26 -6.96
C GLN A 83 20.28 -3.82 -6.69
N ILE A 84 19.35 -2.95 -6.30
CA ILE A 84 19.66 -1.58 -5.87
C ILE A 84 19.69 -1.55 -4.36
N LYS A 85 20.77 -1.00 -3.77
CA LYS A 85 20.86 -0.80 -2.32
C LYS A 85 19.76 0.17 -1.88
N PRO A 86 18.93 -0.18 -0.86
CA PRO A 86 17.95 0.75 -0.31
C PRO A 86 18.62 2.03 0.21
N PRO A 87 17.98 3.21 0.05
CA PRO A 87 18.53 4.47 0.56
C PRO A 87 18.56 4.53 2.09
N PHE A 88 17.70 3.77 2.76
CA PHE A 88 17.66 3.59 4.20
C PHE A 88 17.65 2.09 4.51
N VAL A 89 18.55 1.67 5.40
CA VAL A 89 18.63 0.32 5.93
C VAL A 89 18.41 0.44 7.44
N PRO A 90 17.32 -0.13 8.00
CA PRO A 90 17.07 -0.09 9.43
C PRO A 90 18.22 -0.73 10.22
N GLU A 91 18.63 -0.10 11.32
CA GLU A 91 19.65 -0.64 12.21
C GLU A 91 18.97 -1.48 13.29
N LEU A 92 19.24 -2.78 13.31
CA LEU A 92 18.66 -3.71 14.28
C LEU A 92 19.70 -4.06 15.35
N CYS A 93 19.26 -4.02 16.60
CA CYS A 93 20.09 -4.35 17.76
C CYS A 93 20.02 -5.85 18.13
N SER A 94 18.98 -6.58 17.69
CA SER A 94 18.85 -8.03 17.89
C SER A 94 17.79 -8.67 16.97
N SER A 95 17.66 -9.99 17.00
CA SER A 95 16.58 -10.73 16.32
C SER A 95 15.17 -10.48 16.90
N PHE A 96 15.07 -9.86 18.08
CA PHE A 96 13.82 -9.50 18.74
C PHE A 96 13.65 -7.97 18.83
N ASP A 97 14.37 -7.20 18.01
CA ASP A 97 14.29 -5.74 18.03
C ASP A 97 12.88 -5.27 17.63
N VAL A 98 12.27 -4.48 18.51
CA VAL A 98 10.94 -3.90 18.31
C VAL A 98 10.95 -2.36 18.19
N SER A 99 12.12 -1.74 18.03
CA SER A 99 12.30 -0.27 18.06
C SER A 99 11.56 0.48 16.94
N TYR A 100 11.30 -0.19 15.81
CA TYR A 100 10.53 0.37 14.68
C TYR A 100 9.02 0.09 14.76
N PHE A 101 8.55 -0.57 15.81
CA PHE A 101 7.12 -0.77 16.09
C PHE A 101 6.62 0.30 17.06
N ASP A 102 5.34 0.65 16.96
CA ASP A 102 4.74 1.55 17.93
C ASP A 102 4.71 0.89 19.31
N VAL A 103 5.23 1.63 20.30
CA VAL A 103 5.29 1.23 21.71
C VAL A 103 3.92 0.89 22.28
N TYR A 104 2.84 1.45 21.72
CA TYR A 104 1.47 1.08 22.04
C TYR A 104 1.26 -0.44 21.94
N PHE A 105 1.72 -1.07 20.85
CA PHE A 105 1.55 -2.51 20.64
C PHE A 105 2.59 -3.33 21.40
N THR A 106 3.85 -2.89 21.47
CA THR A 106 4.92 -3.69 22.08
C THR A 106 4.83 -3.74 23.61
N LYS A 107 3.98 -2.90 24.22
CA LYS A 107 3.65 -2.95 25.65
C LYS A 107 2.57 -3.97 25.99
N GLU A 108 1.81 -4.43 25.00
CA GLU A 108 0.77 -5.43 25.22
C GLU A 108 1.39 -6.81 25.42
N GLU A 109 0.71 -7.64 26.22
CA GLU A 109 1.09 -9.03 26.37
C GLU A 109 0.70 -9.80 25.10
N PRO A 110 1.60 -10.55 24.45
CA PRO A 110 1.31 -11.27 23.21
C PRO A 110 0.43 -12.50 23.49
N LYS A 111 -0.87 -12.27 23.72
CA LYS A 111 -1.86 -13.30 24.00
C LYS A 111 -3.09 -13.14 23.11
N LEU A 112 -3.73 -14.25 22.80
CA LEU A 112 -5.01 -14.26 22.09
C LEU A 112 -6.13 -13.79 23.02
N THR A 113 -7.07 -13.01 22.47
CA THR A 113 -8.30 -12.67 23.16
C THR A 113 -9.06 -13.96 23.53
N PRO A 114 -9.55 -14.11 24.77
CA PRO A 114 -10.29 -15.31 25.18
C PRO A 114 -11.51 -15.59 24.30
N VAL A 115 -11.76 -16.88 24.03
CA VAL A 115 -12.87 -17.32 23.17
C VAL A 115 -14.21 -17.14 23.88
N CYS A 116 -15.18 -16.54 23.19
CA CYS A 116 -16.57 -16.49 23.63
C CYS A 116 -17.37 -17.60 22.95
N GLU A 117 -17.76 -18.63 23.70
CA GLU A 117 -18.47 -19.81 23.17
C GLU A 117 -19.76 -19.43 22.42
N LYS A 118 -20.49 -18.42 22.90
CA LYS A 118 -21.72 -17.94 22.23
C LYS A 118 -21.45 -17.44 20.81
N ILE A 119 -20.32 -16.77 20.61
CA ILE A 119 -19.89 -16.29 19.29
C ILE A 119 -19.51 -17.49 18.43
N THR A 120 -18.67 -18.38 18.96
CA THR A 120 -18.18 -19.56 18.22
C THR A 120 -19.32 -20.46 17.74
N LEU A 121 -20.32 -20.71 18.59
CA LEU A 121 -21.48 -21.54 18.25
C LEU A 121 -22.44 -20.88 17.25
N SER A 122 -22.39 -19.56 17.10
CA SER A 122 -23.25 -18.82 16.17
C SER A 122 -22.71 -18.76 14.73
N ILE A 123 -21.45 -19.15 14.52
CA ILE A 123 -20.77 -19.05 13.23
C ILE A 123 -20.94 -20.34 12.43
N ASP A 124 -21.44 -20.21 11.20
CA ASP A 124 -21.48 -21.31 10.23
C ASP A 124 -20.06 -21.68 9.78
N GLN A 125 -19.61 -22.87 10.18
CA GLN A 125 -18.25 -23.34 9.90
C GLN A 125 -18.03 -23.73 8.44
N THR A 126 -19.10 -24.02 7.68
CA THR A 126 -18.98 -24.40 6.26
C THR A 126 -18.49 -23.24 5.40
N LEU A 127 -18.62 -22.00 5.89
CA LEU A 127 -18.05 -20.80 5.26
C LEU A 127 -16.51 -20.82 5.17
N PHE A 128 -15.85 -21.67 5.96
CA PHE A 128 -14.38 -21.80 5.98
C PHE A 128 -13.89 -23.09 5.30
N ASP A 129 -14.76 -23.82 4.61
CA ASP A 129 -14.36 -24.99 3.84
C ASP A 129 -13.31 -24.60 2.78
N GLY A 130 -12.20 -25.34 2.73
CA GLY A 130 -11.08 -25.04 1.83
C GLY A 130 -10.16 -23.89 2.27
N PHE A 131 -10.33 -23.35 3.49
CA PHE A 131 -9.46 -22.28 4.01
C PHE A 131 -8.02 -22.72 4.27
N SER A 132 -7.80 -24.00 4.59
CA SER A 132 -6.45 -24.51 4.91
C SER A 132 -5.52 -24.44 3.70
N TYR A 133 -4.35 -23.80 3.88
CA TYR A 133 -3.35 -23.60 2.83
C TYR A 133 -1.93 -23.69 3.39
N THR A 134 -0.99 -24.17 2.59
CA THR A 134 0.46 -24.11 2.85
C THR A 134 1.19 -23.77 1.56
N ASN A 135 2.16 -22.86 1.63
CA ASN A 135 2.93 -22.44 0.45
C ASN A 135 3.98 -23.50 0.10
N HIS A 136 3.81 -24.15 -1.05
CA HIS A 136 4.74 -25.18 -1.56
C HIS A 136 6.09 -24.62 -2.02
N ASN A 137 6.21 -23.30 -2.21
CA ASN A 137 7.44 -22.63 -2.65
C ASN A 137 8.26 -22.04 -1.50
N MET A 138 7.88 -22.30 -0.24
CA MET A 138 8.65 -21.85 0.91
C MET A 138 10.00 -22.58 0.91
N THR A 139 11.08 -21.84 0.63
CA THR A 139 12.46 -22.30 0.80
C THR A 139 12.93 -21.82 2.17
N ASP A 140 13.53 -22.72 2.95
CA ASP A 140 14.11 -22.43 4.28
C ASP A 140 15.21 -21.37 4.21
#